data_AF-A0AAX2ZSC1-F1
#
_entry.id   AF-A0AAX2ZSC1-F1
#
_cell.length_a   1.000
_cell.length_b   1.000
_cell.length_c   1.000
_cell.angle_alpha   90.00
_cell.angle_beta   90.00
_cell.angle_gamma   90.00
#
_symmetry.space_group_name_H-M   'P 1'
#
loop_
_entity.id
_entity.type
_entity.pdbx_description
1 polymer ?
#
loop_
_entity_poly.entity_id
_entity_poly.type
_entity_poly.pdbx_seq_one_letter_code
_entity_poly.pdbx_strand_id
1 'polypeptide(L)'
;MMDYDRAFFARNLRPEFLATAAGQQTLEWVDYRDHIWAAALTGERIERRNFDPSLLIALDTELNYTSKQAGDALGKVNPRTVGAFGIFDDLVSAASWGEDLRAGGLGQPIWAAGAAGAGTAAPGGYLARYLRCYAQWRATSLLSDLMEVPDESGSLTVMIEALSARLLPSRASFWWASRELAQLIARHTPNGVLPQQAVNELADYVDTTAQQAHWWDGNCGAVPLSPAARAVAQLCSYPCGSQAEKPFDDIMVKRDIEVHPFIDVDGVIIPAALQHIFESYHVAIFDALRRTHGNNVDTSELFELVCRDTLARLFTTSTRLFPDRMHVYNRAGKQVGETDFAIAHGPVLLLGEVKSKAAPGQVLMNGKRFNDQITETIEQLDTVIDNLANHEGTLVSNGHTVDTTGISTYLGFAVVLHDYGGGIWNSAVLHQARKGRPGFAILRATDLMLLAHTLRDMSEFIEYLKFRQEFIDHTGMSTDEIDILATFLEDSRRFRHRLSNTADITGLTTLLRPRDVDKTLLNSPTPPASSGQWRATVANLPKVGG
;
A
#
# COMPACT_ATOMS: atom_id res chain seq x y z
N MET A 1 4.81 -16.05 5.50
CA MET A 1 3.55 -15.83 4.76
C MET A 1 2.69 -17.06 4.92
N MET A 2 1.36 -16.90 4.99
CA MET A 2 0.40 -17.99 5.14
C MET A 2 0.24 -18.68 3.79
N ASP A 3 0.42 -20.01 3.75
CA ASP A 3 0.06 -20.79 2.57
C ASP A 3 -1.47 -20.86 2.54
N TYR A 4 -2.10 -20.13 1.61
CA TYR A 4 -3.54 -20.24 1.31
C TYR A 4 -3.80 -21.53 0.54
N ASP A 5 -3.42 -22.64 1.16
CA ASP A 5 -3.49 -23.98 0.62
C ASP A 5 -4.90 -24.57 0.78
N ARG A 6 -5.06 -25.81 0.32
CA ARG A 6 -6.32 -26.55 0.51
C ARG A 6 -6.74 -26.61 1.98
N ALA A 7 -5.79 -26.73 2.91
CA ALA A 7 -6.11 -26.84 4.33
C ALA A 7 -6.69 -25.53 4.88
N PHE A 8 -6.14 -24.37 4.49
CA PHE A 8 -6.69 -23.06 4.81
C PHE A 8 -8.14 -22.93 4.33
N PHE A 9 -8.41 -23.22 3.05
CA PHE A 9 -9.77 -23.08 2.51
C PHE A 9 -10.73 -24.09 3.12
N ALA A 10 -10.30 -25.34 3.35
CA ALA A 10 -11.15 -26.35 3.98
C ALA A 10 -11.54 -25.98 5.43
N ARG A 11 -10.69 -25.26 6.17
CA ARG A 11 -10.99 -24.77 7.52
C ARG A 11 -11.92 -23.56 7.53
N ASN A 12 -11.76 -22.65 6.57
CA ASN A 12 -12.40 -21.33 6.61
C ASN A 12 -13.64 -21.21 5.73
N LEU A 13 -13.81 -22.04 4.70
CA LEU A 13 -15.06 -22.10 3.94
C LEU A 13 -16.19 -22.69 4.78
N ARG A 14 -17.43 -22.40 4.36
CA ARG A 14 -18.61 -22.89 5.05
C ARG A 14 -18.76 -24.42 4.83
N PRO A 15 -18.94 -25.24 5.88
CA PRO A 15 -19.03 -26.70 5.74
C PRO A 15 -20.11 -27.16 4.76
N GLU A 16 -21.23 -26.45 4.71
CA GLU A 16 -22.35 -26.73 3.80
C GLU A 16 -21.98 -26.49 2.33
N PHE A 17 -21.13 -25.49 2.04
CA PHE A 17 -20.61 -25.29 0.69
C PHE A 17 -19.63 -26.40 0.31
N LEU A 18 -18.72 -26.74 1.24
CA LEU A 18 -17.77 -27.84 1.05
C LEU A 18 -18.46 -29.20 0.84
N ALA A 19 -19.66 -29.41 1.37
CA ALA A 19 -20.42 -30.63 1.15
C ALA A 19 -21.03 -30.74 -0.27
N THR A 20 -20.97 -29.67 -1.09
CA THR A 20 -21.45 -29.67 -2.47
C THR A 20 -20.38 -30.18 -3.44
N ALA A 21 -20.80 -30.64 -4.62
CA ALA A 21 -19.87 -31.02 -5.69
C ALA A 21 -18.97 -29.84 -6.12
N ALA A 22 -19.55 -28.64 -6.24
CA ALA A 22 -18.80 -27.43 -6.57
C ALA A 22 -17.73 -27.10 -5.51
N GLY A 23 -18.08 -27.17 -4.22
CA GLY A 23 -17.14 -26.93 -3.13
C GLY A 23 -15.96 -27.90 -3.13
N GLN A 24 -16.19 -29.19 -3.41
CA GLN A 24 -15.11 -30.17 -3.54
C GLN A 24 -14.23 -29.91 -4.76
N GLN A 25 -14.82 -29.62 -5.92
CA GLN A 25 -14.09 -29.29 -7.14
C GLN A 25 -13.25 -28.02 -6.99
N THR A 26 -13.74 -27.02 -6.27
CA THR A 26 -12.98 -25.82 -5.92
C THR A 26 -11.75 -26.14 -5.07
N LEU A 27 -11.85 -27.03 -4.07
CA LEU A 27 -10.68 -27.45 -3.28
C LEU A 27 -9.66 -28.24 -4.12
N GLU A 28 -10.12 -29.09 -5.05
CA GLU A 28 -9.24 -29.78 -6.00
C GLU A 28 -8.52 -28.81 -6.94
N TRP A 29 -9.17 -27.70 -7.30
CA TRP A 29 -8.54 -26.64 -8.08
C TRP A 29 -7.41 -25.94 -7.30
N VAL A 30 -7.61 -25.69 -6.00
CA VAL A 30 -6.56 -25.11 -5.14
C VAL A 30 -5.33 -26.01 -5.08
N ASP A 31 -5.52 -27.33 -4.85
CA ASP A 31 -4.39 -28.28 -4.88
C ASP A 31 -3.66 -28.21 -6.21
N TYR A 32 -4.40 -28.27 -7.31
CA TYR A 32 -3.84 -28.23 -8.65
C TYR A 32 -3.00 -26.95 -8.89
N ARG A 33 -3.50 -25.80 -8.43
CA ARG A 33 -2.77 -24.53 -8.45
C ARG A 33 -1.48 -24.59 -7.64
N ASP A 34 -1.50 -25.16 -6.43
CA ASP A 34 -0.30 -25.26 -5.59
C ASP A 34 0.79 -26.15 -6.23
N HIS A 35 0.37 -27.20 -6.94
CA HIS A 35 1.28 -28.03 -7.73
C HIS A 35 1.88 -27.24 -8.89
N ILE A 36 1.08 -26.44 -9.60
CA ILE A 36 1.58 -25.53 -10.66
C ILE A 36 2.64 -24.58 -10.10
N TRP A 37 2.36 -23.95 -8.95
CA TRP A 37 3.31 -23.04 -8.31
C TRP A 37 4.64 -23.70 -7.97
N ALA A 38 4.59 -24.88 -7.36
CA ALA A 38 5.80 -25.64 -7.03
C ALA A 38 6.59 -26.00 -8.29
N ALA A 39 5.91 -26.38 -9.38
CA ALA A 39 6.53 -26.72 -10.65
C ALA A 39 7.13 -25.51 -11.37
N ALA A 40 6.47 -24.34 -11.33
CA ALA A 40 7.01 -23.10 -11.91
C ALA A 40 8.33 -22.68 -11.24
N LEU A 41 8.48 -22.94 -9.94
CA LEU A 41 9.73 -22.67 -9.21
C LEU A 41 10.87 -23.65 -9.56
N THR A 42 10.55 -24.85 -10.04
CA THR A 42 11.53 -25.90 -10.39
C THR A 42 11.75 -26.07 -11.89
N GLY A 43 10.91 -25.44 -12.73
CA GLY A 43 10.92 -25.59 -14.19
C GLY A 43 10.24 -26.88 -14.68
N GLU A 44 9.44 -27.53 -13.84
CA GLU A 44 8.64 -28.70 -14.21
C GLU A 44 7.38 -28.28 -15.00
N ARG A 45 6.96 -29.10 -15.97
CA ARG A 45 5.81 -28.80 -16.84
C ARG A 45 4.58 -29.58 -16.41
N ILE A 46 3.53 -28.88 -15.99
CA ILE A 46 2.25 -29.50 -15.57
C ILE A 46 1.21 -29.40 -16.69
N GLU A 47 0.42 -30.46 -16.88
CA GLU A 47 -0.69 -30.49 -17.85
C GLU A 47 -1.83 -29.57 -17.41
N ARG A 48 -2.31 -28.73 -18.32
CA ARG A 48 -3.38 -27.76 -18.05
C ARG A 48 -4.72 -28.46 -17.85
N ARG A 49 -5.36 -28.30 -16.69
CA ARG A 49 -6.74 -28.76 -16.47
C ARG A 49 -7.73 -27.75 -17.05
N ASN A 50 -8.80 -28.25 -17.67
CA ASN A 50 -9.92 -27.41 -18.11
C ASN A 50 -10.67 -26.90 -16.88
N PHE A 51 -10.81 -25.58 -16.78
CA PHE A 51 -11.58 -24.90 -15.74
C PHE A 51 -13.07 -24.95 -16.05
N ASP A 52 -13.91 -25.37 -15.10
CA ASP A 52 -15.36 -25.33 -15.23
C ASP A 52 -15.89 -23.93 -14.81
N PRO A 53 -16.39 -23.11 -15.74
CA PRO A 53 -16.88 -21.76 -15.42
C PRO A 53 -18.06 -21.74 -14.44
N SER A 54 -18.78 -22.85 -14.27
CA SER A 54 -19.88 -22.94 -13.30
C SER A 54 -19.41 -22.83 -11.85
N LEU A 55 -18.12 -23.11 -11.57
CA LEU A 55 -17.54 -22.93 -10.25
C LEU A 55 -17.50 -21.46 -9.82
N LEU A 56 -17.29 -20.52 -10.75
CA LEU A 56 -17.35 -19.09 -10.46
C LEU A 56 -18.76 -18.65 -10.04
N ILE A 57 -19.80 -19.19 -10.69
CA ILE A 57 -21.19 -18.91 -10.33
C ILE A 57 -21.52 -19.45 -8.93
N ALA A 58 -21.02 -20.65 -8.60
CA ALA A 58 -21.19 -21.24 -7.28
C ALA A 58 -20.48 -20.42 -6.20
N LEU A 59 -19.27 -19.92 -6.48
CA LEU A 59 -18.52 -19.06 -5.58
C LEU A 59 -19.15 -17.69 -5.39
N ASP A 60 -19.64 -17.05 -6.45
CA ASP A 60 -20.38 -15.78 -6.35
C ASP A 60 -21.65 -15.95 -5.49
N THR A 61 -22.35 -17.08 -5.65
CA THR A 61 -23.52 -17.41 -4.81
C THR A 61 -23.12 -17.56 -3.33
N GLU A 62 -22.03 -18.27 -3.03
CA GLU A 62 -21.54 -18.44 -1.66
C GLU A 62 -20.98 -17.13 -1.08
N LEU A 63 -20.35 -16.29 -1.90
CA LEU A 63 -19.84 -14.97 -1.49
C LEU A 63 -20.99 -14.06 -1.06
N ASN A 64 -22.04 -13.97 -1.88
CA ASN A 64 -23.26 -13.23 -1.55
C ASN A 64 -23.93 -13.74 -0.27
N TYR A 65 -23.97 -15.07 -0.09
CA TYR A 65 -24.53 -15.69 1.12
C TYR A 65 -23.72 -15.34 2.37
N THR A 66 -22.39 -15.51 2.32
CA THR A 66 -21.48 -15.25 3.44
C THR A 66 -21.41 -13.77 3.79
N SER A 67 -21.43 -12.87 2.80
CA SER A 67 -21.57 -11.42 2.98
C SER A 67 -22.81 -11.07 3.79
N LYS A 68 -23.98 -11.59 3.37
CA LYS A 68 -25.24 -11.36 4.08
C LYS A 68 -25.19 -11.85 5.52
N GLN A 69 -24.67 -13.05 5.76
CA GLN A 69 -24.52 -13.60 7.12
C GLN A 69 -23.59 -12.75 7.99
N ALA A 70 -22.47 -12.27 7.42
CA ALA A 70 -21.55 -11.39 8.12
C ALA A 70 -22.19 -10.04 8.46
N GLY A 71 -22.95 -9.44 7.53
CA GLY A 71 -23.71 -8.22 7.77
C GLY A 71 -24.79 -8.38 8.86
N ASP A 72 -25.58 -9.45 8.80
CA ASP A 72 -26.62 -9.76 9.80
C ASP A 72 -26.02 -9.97 11.20
N ALA A 73 -24.81 -10.54 11.28
CA ALA A 73 -24.09 -10.72 12.53
C ALA A 73 -23.48 -9.41 13.02
N LEU A 74 -22.85 -8.63 12.14
CA LEU A 74 -22.26 -7.32 12.44
C LEU A 74 -23.30 -6.34 13.00
N GLY A 75 -24.51 -6.32 12.43
CA GLY A 75 -25.62 -5.49 12.92
C GLY A 75 -26.08 -5.84 14.36
N LYS A 76 -25.63 -6.96 14.93
CA LYS A 76 -25.89 -7.35 16.32
C LYS A 76 -24.70 -7.14 17.25
N VAL A 77 -23.52 -6.85 16.72
CA VAL A 77 -22.32 -6.55 17.50
C VAL A 77 -22.45 -5.14 18.09
N ASN A 78 -22.18 -5.02 19.39
CA ASN A 78 -22.08 -3.71 20.02
C ASN A 78 -20.79 -3.00 19.55
N PRO A 79 -20.87 -1.81 18.94
CA PRO A 79 -19.69 -1.13 18.42
C PRO A 79 -18.67 -0.75 19.50
N ARG A 80 -19.10 -0.59 20.76
CA ARG A 80 -18.19 -0.36 21.90
C ARG A 80 -17.25 -1.52 22.19
N THR A 81 -17.50 -2.71 21.63
CA THR A 81 -16.60 -3.87 21.73
C THR A 81 -15.19 -3.52 21.25
N VAL A 82 -15.06 -2.62 20.27
CA VAL A 82 -13.77 -2.15 19.74
C VAL A 82 -12.85 -1.54 20.80
N GLY A 83 -13.42 -1.05 21.91
CA GLY A 83 -12.66 -0.40 22.97
C GLY A 83 -11.67 -1.32 23.69
N ALA A 84 -11.89 -2.64 23.69
CA ALA A 84 -11.05 -3.62 24.38
C ALA A 84 -10.57 -4.71 23.42
N PHE A 85 -9.33 -4.60 22.95
CA PHE A 85 -8.75 -5.55 21.99
C PHE A 85 -8.64 -6.97 22.54
N GLY A 86 -8.44 -7.14 23.86
CA GLY A 86 -8.35 -8.45 24.49
C GLY A 86 -9.58 -9.34 24.22
N ILE A 87 -10.78 -8.75 24.07
CA ILE A 87 -12.00 -9.51 23.72
C ILE A 87 -11.86 -10.16 22.33
N PHE A 88 -11.27 -9.46 21.36
CA PHE A 88 -11.05 -10.03 20.03
C PHE A 88 -9.98 -11.11 20.08
N ASP A 89 -8.87 -10.85 20.79
CA ASP A 89 -7.75 -11.79 20.85
C ASP A 89 -8.13 -13.10 21.56
N ASP A 90 -8.85 -13.03 22.68
CA ASP A 90 -9.35 -14.20 23.41
C ASP A 90 -10.25 -15.07 22.52
N LEU A 91 -11.15 -14.45 21.75
CA LEU A 91 -12.07 -15.16 20.87
C LEU A 91 -11.36 -15.85 19.70
N VAL A 92 -10.39 -15.17 19.06
CA VAL A 92 -9.64 -15.79 17.96
C VAL A 92 -8.63 -16.82 18.48
N SER A 93 -8.07 -16.65 19.67
CA SER A 93 -7.24 -17.67 20.34
C SER A 93 -8.01 -18.96 20.61
N ALA A 94 -9.29 -18.86 20.97
CA ALA A 94 -10.11 -20.01 21.33
C ALA A 94 -10.71 -20.76 20.13
N ALA A 95 -10.59 -20.23 18.91
CA ALA A 95 -11.25 -20.75 17.73
C ALA A 95 -10.27 -21.36 16.72
N SER A 96 -10.63 -22.50 16.13
CA SER A 96 -9.79 -23.17 15.11
C SER A 96 -9.58 -22.37 13.83
N TRP A 97 -10.49 -21.44 13.51
CA TRP A 97 -10.40 -20.49 12.39
C TRP A 97 -9.72 -19.17 12.79
N GLY A 98 -9.44 -18.96 14.07
CA GLY A 98 -8.94 -17.68 14.58
C GLY A 98 -7.45 -17.46 14.31
N GLU A 99 -6.65 -18.52 14.21
CA GLU A 99 -5.23 -18.42 13.82
C GLU A 99 -5.08 -17.84 12.40
N ASP A 100 -5.90 -18.32 11.46
CA ASP A 100 -5.95 -17.87 10.06
C ASP A 100 -6.41 -16.40 9.94
N LEU A 101 -7.27 -15.92 10.85
CA LEU A 101 -7.62 -14.51 10.95
C LEU A 101 -6.50 -13.67 11.57
N ARG A 102 -5.86 -14.15 12.64
CA ARG A 102 -4.78 -13.43 13.32
C ARG A 102 -3.59 -13.21 12.39
N ALA A 103 -3.19 -14.24 11.65
CA ALA A 103 -2.09 -14.14 10.70
C ALA A 103 -2.52 -13.43 9.40
N GLY A 104 -3.82 -13.38 9.10
CA GLY A 104 -4.41 -12.59 8.02
C GLY A 104 -4.65 -11.11 8.29
N GLY A 105 -4.52 -10.66 9.54
CA GLY A 105 -4.80 -9.28 9.96
C GLY A 105 -6.21 -9.11 10.52
N LEU A 106 -6.29 -8.58 11.75
CA LEU A 106 -7.56 -8.31 12.45
C LEU A 106 -8.05 -6.87 12.29
N GLY A 107 -7.27 -5.98 11.67
CA GLY A 107 -7.56 -4.55 11.60
C GLY A 107 -8.93 -4.25 10.97
N GLN A 108 -9.20 -4.84 9.80
CA GLN A 108 -10.47 -4.64 9.07
C GLN A 108 -11.72 -5.11 9.87
N PRO A 109 -11.79 -6.35 10.39
CA PRO A 109 -12.98 -6.79 11.14
C PRO A 109 -13.14 -6.07 12.50
N ILE A 110 -12.05 -5.69 13.17
CA ILE A 110 -12.12 -4.91 14.42
C ILE A 110 -12.67 -3.51 14.14
N TRP A 111 -12.11 -2.83 13.14
CA TRP A 111 -12.56 -1.50 12.73
C TRP A 111 -14.02 -1.51 12.29
N ALA A 112 -14.43 -2.51 11.50
CA ALA A 112 -15.82 -2.65 11.06
C ALA A 112 -16.80 -2.91 12.22
N ALA A 113 -16.39 -3.69 13.22
CA ALA A 113 -17.18 -3.84 14.45
C ALA A 113 -17.41 -2.49 15.13
N GLY A 114 -16.37 -1.65 15.23
CA GLY A 114 -16.47 -0.30 15.82
C GLY A 114 -17.27 0.69 14.97
N ALA A 115 -17.07 0.70 13.65
CA ALA A 115 -17.69 1.66 12.75
C ALA A 115 -19.14 1.30 12.38
N ALA A 116 -19.42 0.02 12.12
CA ALA A 116 -20.68 -0.45 11.55
C ALA A 116 -21.45 -1.44 12.45
N GLY A 117 -20.95 -1.74 13.65
CA GLY A 117 -21.75 -2.44 14.66
C GLY A 117 -22.98 -1.63 15.05
N ALA A 118 -24.15 -2.28 15.12
CA ALA A 118 -25.43 -1.64 15.46
C ALA A 118 -26.10 -2.25 16.70
N GLY A 119 -25.47 -3.25 17.31
CA GLY A 119 -26.04 -4.01 18.40
C GLY A 119 -26.03 -3.28 19.74
N THR A 120 -26.95 -3.68 20.61
CA THR A 120 -27.05 -3.19 22.00
C THR A 120 -26.68 -4.27 23.03
N ALA A 121 -26.21 -5.44 22.57
CA ALA A 121 -25.71 -6.49 23.44
C ALA A 121 -24.54 -5.99 24.32
N ALA A 122 -24.20 -6.72 25.38
CA ALA A 122 -22.98 -6.43 26.13
C ALA A 122 -21.76 -6.47 25.19
N PRO A 123 -20.69 -5.67 25.44
CA PRO A 123 -19.44 -5.76 24.69
C PRO A 123 -18.96 -7.22 24.54
N GLY A 124 -18.59 -7.62 23.32
CA GLY A 124 -18.25 -9.00 22.96
C GLY A 124 -19.45 -9.88 22.54
N GLY A 125 -20.68 -9.45 22.82
CA GLY A 125 -21.90 -10.14 22.37
C GLY A 125 -21.98 -10.23 20.85
N TYR A 126 -22.34 -11.42 20.34
CA TYR A 126 -22.38 -11.76 18.91
C TYR A 126 -21.04 -11.68 18.14
N LEU A 127 -19.95 -11.24 18.78
CA LEU A 127 -18.66 -11.03 18.12
C LEU A 127 -18.09 -12.32 17.52
N ALA A 128 -18.15 -13.44 18.26
CA ALA A 128 -17.67 -14.73 17.76
C ALA A 128 -18.39 -15.19 16.47
N ARG A 129 -19.70 -14.93 16.39
CA ARG A 129 -20.48 -15.25 15.18
C ARG A 129 -20.07 -14.35 14.02
N TYR A 130 -19.94 -13.04 14.26
CA TYR A 130 -19.48 -12.09 13.25
C TYR A 130 -18.10 -12.47 12.71
N LEU A 131 -17.11 -12.68 13.58
CA LEU A 131 -15.74 -13.02 13.16
C LEU A 131 -15.69 -14.33 12.37
N ARG A 132 -16.49 -15.34 12.74
CA ARG A 132 -16.60 -16.58 11.96
C ARG A 132 -17.19 -16.33 10.57
N CYS A 133 -18.27 -15.56 10.46
CA CYS A 133 -18.87 -15.22 9.17
C CYS A 133 -17.92 -14.37 8.32
N TYR A 134 -17.16 -13.46 8.93
CA TYR A 134 -16.10 -12.71 8.27
C TYR A 134 -14.99 -13.62 7.74
N ALA A 135 -14.51 -14.60 8.52
CA ALA A 135 -13.52 -15.57 8.06
C ALA A 135 -14.01 -16.36 6.83
N GLN A 136 -15.29 -16.78 6.85
CA GLN A 136 -15.93 -17.46 5.72
C GLN A 136 -16.02 -16.59 4.49
N TRP A 137 -16.51 -15.36 4.64
CA TRP A 137 -16.56 -14.40 3.54
C TRP A 137 -15.17 -14.09 2.97
N ARG A 138 -14.17 -13.87 3.84
CA ARG A 138 -12.79 -13.59 3.43
C ARG A 138 -12.20 -14.77 2.63
N ALA A 139 -12.38 -16.00 3.11
CA ALA A 139 -11.91 -17.19 2.40
C ALA A 139 -12.61 -17.36 1.05
N THR A 140 -13.93 -17.16 0.97
CA THR A 140 -14.66 -17.23 -0.29
C THR A 140 -14.21 -16.13 -1.27
N SER A 141 -14.03 -14.89 -0.79
CA SER A 141 -13.57 -13.76 -1.61
C SER A 141 -12.18 -14.02 -2.21
N LEU A 142 -11.23 -14.45 -1.38
CA LEU A 142 -9.88 -14.77 -1.84
C LEU A 142 -9.91 -15.88 -2.89
N LEU A 143 -10.76 -16.89 -2.69
CA LEU A 143 -10.89 -18.01 -3.59
C LEU A 143 -11.51 -17.64 -4.93
N SER A 144 -12.52 -16.76 -4.91
CA SER A 144 -13.09 -16.17 -6.12
C SER A 144 -12.02 -15.44 -6.92
N ASP A 145 -11.27 -14.52 -6.29
CA ASP A 145 -10.19 -13.78 -6.96
C ASP A 145 -9.15 -14.73 -7.56
N LEU A 146 -8.75 -15.76 -6.81
CA LEU A 146 -7.78 -16.77 -7.28
C LEU A 146 -8.28 -17.54 -8.51
N MET A 147 -9.57 -17.88 -8.56
CA MET A 147 -10.15 -18.69 -9.63
C MET A 147 -10.46 -17.91 -10.90
N GLU A 148 -10.55 -16.58 -10.84
CA GLU A 148 -10.74 -15.74 -12.04
C GLU A 148 -9.50 -15.69 -12.94
N VAL A 149 -8.33 -16.16 -12.47
CA VAL A 149 -7.06 -16.01 -13.17
C VAL A 149 -6.53 -17.35 -13.73
N PRO A 150 -6.53 -17.56 -15.07
CA PRO A 150 -6.22 -18.86 -15.66
C PRO A 150 -4.73 -19.21 -15.85
N ASP A 151 -3.77 -18.37 -15.43
CA ASP A 151 -2.32 -18.52 -15.73
C ASP A 151 -1.39 -18.43 -14.49
N GLU A 152 -0.15 -18.93 -14.65
CA GLU A 152 0.88 -19.02 -13.59
C GLU A 152 1.42 -17.64 -13.13
N SER A 153 1.40 -16.63 -14.02
CA SER A 153 1.81 -15.26 -13.72
C SER A 153 0.74 -14.47 -12.94
N GLY A 154 -0.50 -14.94 -12.98
CA GLY A 154 -1.66 -14.20 -12.57
C GLY A 154 -2.02 -14.39 -11.09
N SER A 155 -1.56 -15.44 -10.44
CA SER A 155 -1.77 -15.68 -9.01
C SER A 155 -0.97 -14.74 -8.09
N LEU A 156 0.23 -14.30 -8.50
CA LEU A 156 0.91 -13.15 -7.87
C LEU A 156 0.21 -11.83 -8.21
N THR A 157 -0.36 -11.71 -9.41
CA THR A 157 -1.21 -10.56 -9.77
C THR A 157 -2.40 -10.47 -8.81
N VAL A 158 -3.06 -11.59 -8.47
CA VAL A 158 -4.11 -11.65 -7.43
C VAL A 158 -3.59 -11.23 -6.06
N MET A 159 -2.43 -11.70 -5.60
CA MET A 159 -1.87 -11.24 -4.31
C MET A 159 -1.56 -9.73 -4.28
N ILE A 160 -1.24 -9.16 -5.43
CA ILE A 160 -0.93 -7.74 -5.60
C ILE A 160 -2.21 -6.92 -5.77
N GLU A 161 -3.28 -7.51 -6.32
CA GLU A 161 -4.57 -6.87 -6.58
C GLU A 161 -5.21 -6.27 -5.32
N ALA A 162 -5.97 -5.21 -5.54
CA ALA A 162 -6.29 -4.24 -4.50
C ALA A 162 -7.15 -4.79 -3.35
N LEU A 163 -8.02 -5.79 -3.61
CA LEU A 163 -8.84 -6.42 -2.57
C LEU A 163 -8.03 -7.46 -1.79
N SER A 164 -7.36 -8.35 -2.51
CA SER A 164 -6.48 -9.37 -1.94
C SER A 164 -5.33 -8.78 -1.13
N ALA A 165 -4.67 -7.71 -1.57
CA ALA A 165 -3.64 -7.01 -0.78
C ALA A 165 -4.16 -6.33 0.50
N ARG A 166 -5.47 -6.14 0.66
CA ARG A 166 -6.09 -5.67 1.92
C ARG A 166 -6.49 -6.82 2.82
N LEU A 167 -6.96 -7.91 2.21
CA LEU A 167 -7.30 -9.12 2.93
C LEU A 167 -6.04 -9.89 3.35
N LEU A 168 -4.89 -9.63 2.72
CA LEU A 168 -3.61 -10.27 2.95
C LEU A 168 -2.53 -9.19 3.21
N PRO A 169 -2.01 -9.05 4.43
CA PRO A 169 -0.86 -8.20 4.69
C PRO A 169 0.40 -8.76 4.02
N SER A 170 0.59 -8.44 2.75
CA SER A 170 1.74 -8.87 1.96
C SER A 170 2.84 -7.80 1.85
N ARG A 171 2.56 -6.57 2.31
CA ARG A 171 3.44 -5.41 2.17
C ARG A 171 4.20 -5.11 3.45
N ALA A 172 5.49 -4.88 3.31
CA ALA A 172 6.39 -4.38 4.35
C ALA A 172 6.32 -2.85 4.43
N SER A 173 5.30 -2.34 5.13
CA SER A 173 5.23 -0.90 5.44
C SER A 173 5.81 -0.61 6.81
N PHE A 174 6.75 0.32 6.87
CA PHE A 174 7.41 0.70 8.11
C PHE A 174 6.66 1.85 8.81
N TRP A 175 6.28 1.64 10.07
CA TRP A 175 5.56 2.62 10.88
C TRP A 175 6.28 3.97 10.94
N TRP A 176 7.58 3.97 11.22
CA TRP A 176 8.39 5.17 11.25
C TRP A 176 8.34 5.97 9.94
N ALA A 177 8.22 5.32 8.78
CA ALA A 177 8.18 6.00 7.49
C ALA A 177 6.86 6.77 7.30
N SER A 178 5.74 6.13 7.62
CA SER A 178 4.41 6.75 7.60
C SER A 178 4.30 7.89 8.63
N ARG A 179 4.89 7.69 9.82
CA ARG A 179 4.98 8.73 10.86
C ARG A 179 5.79 9.93 10.39
N GLU A 180 7.00 9.75 9.87
CA GLU A 180 7.83 10.85 9.37
C GLU A 180 7.13 11.63 8.25
N LEU A 181 6.45 10.95 7.33
CA LEU A 181 5.66 11.61 6.28
C LEU A 181 4.53 12.46 6.86
N ALA A 182 3.79 11.95 7.85
CA ALA A 182 2.74 12.71 8.52
C ALA A 182 3.30 13.97 9.22
N GLN A 183 4.50 13.87 9.78
CA GLN A 183 5.20 15.03 10.37
C GLN A 183 5.59 16.07 9.33
N LEU A 184 6.10 15.63 8.17
CA LEU A 184 6.43 16.51 7.05
C LEU A 184 5.18 17.21 6.51
N ILE A 185 4.06 16.48 6.36
CA ILE A 185 2.77 17.06 5.96
C ILE A 185 2.38 18.19 6.92
N ALA A 186 2.43 17.94 8.23
CA ALA A 186 2.10 18.95 9.23
C ALA A 186 3.08 20.14 9.22
N ARG A 187 4.37 19.89 9.03
CA ARG A 187 5.42 20.93 8.96
C ARG A 187 5.21 21.88 7.78
N HIS A 188 4.84 21.37 6.62
CA HIS A 188 4.60 22.18 5.42
C HIS A 188 3.19 22.79 5.38
N THR A 189 2.32 22.41 6.30
CA THR A 189 0.99 23.04 6.43
C THR A 189 1.15 24.44 7.05
N PRO A 190 0.38 25.46 6.58
CA PRO A 190 0.38 26.78 7.20
C PRO A 190 0.13 26.76 8.72
N ASN A 191 0.78 27.69 9.44
CA ASN A 191 0.70 27.79 10.89
C ASN A 191 -0.75 27.82 11.40
N GLY A 192 -1.05 26.99 12.40
CA GLY A 192 -2.36 26.93 13.06
C GLY A 192 -3.40 26.04 12.38
N VAL A 193 -3.13 25.51 11.19
CA VAL A 193 -4.05 24.60 10.49
C VAL A 193 -3.88 23.15 10.97
N LEU A 194 -2.66 22.61 10.85
CA LEU A 194 -2.32 21.27 11.32
C LEU A 194 -1.03 21.32 12.15
N PRO A 195 -1.11 21.53 13.47
CA PRO A 195 0.08 21.66 14.31
C PRO A 195 0.92 20.37 14.29
N GLN A 196 2.19 20.47 13.93
CA GLN A 196 3.11 19.31 13.93
C GLN A 196 3.15 18.59 15.29
N GLN A 197 3.08 19.34 16.40
CA GLN A 197 3.03 18.76 17.74
C GLN A 197 1.78 17.89 17.97
N ALA A 198 0.62 18.27 17.42
CA ALA A 198 -0.60 17.49 17.54
C ALA A 198 -0.51 16.16 16.77
N VAL A 199 0.10 16.17 15.59
CA VAL A 199 0.35 14.97 14.79
C VAL A 199 1.37 14.04 15.45
N ASN A 200 2.41 14.60 16.08
CA ASN A 200 3.38 13.85 16.87
C ASN A 200 2.74 13.19 18.09
N GLU A 201 1.97 13.97 18.86
CA GLU A 201 1.28 13.48 20.05
C GLU A 201 0.30 12.37 19.72
N LEU A 202 -0.43 12.47 18.59
CA LEU A 202 -1.31 11.40 18.14
C LEU A 202 -0.54 10.15 17.72
N ALA A 203 0.65 10.28 17.12
CA ALA A 203 1.51 9.12 16.84
C ALA A 203 2.04 8.48 18.14
N ASP A 204 2.48 9.29 19.10
CA ASP A 204 2.95 8.83 20.42
C ASP A 204 1.82 8.16 21.22
N TYR A 205 0.58 8.65 21.06
CA TYR A 205 -0.61 8.02 21.60
C TYR A 205 -0.82 6.60 21.05
N VAL A 206 -0.66 6.42 19.73
CA VAL A 206 -0.75 5.09 19.09
C VAL A 206 0.34 4.17 19.63
N ASP A 207 1.59 4.66 19.71
CA ASP A 207 2.73 3.91 20.24
C ASP A 207 2.46 3.44 21.67
N THR A 208 2.07 4.36 22.55
CA THR A 208 1.79 4.11 23.97
C THR A 208 0.64 3.13 24.14
N THR A 209 -0.44 3.33 23.37
CA THR A 209 -1.65 2.51 23.44
C THR A 209 -1.40 1.07 22.99
N ALA A 210 -0.55 0.87 21.98
CA ALA A 210 -0.16 -0.44 21.49
C ALA A 210 0.88 -1.13 22.40
N GLN A 211 1.91 -0.41 22.86
CA GLN A 211 3.03 -1.00 23.61
C GLN A 211 2.72 -1.25 25.08
N GLN A 212 1.88 -0.43 25.72
CA GLN A 212 1.54 -0.55 27.15
C GLN A 212 0.25 -1.33 27.39
N ALA A 213 -0.25 -2.06 26.39
CA ALA A 213 -1.47 -2.85 26.48
C ALA A 213 -2.75 -2.05 26.86
N HIS A 214 -2.73 -0.71 26.79
CA HIS A 214 -3.93 0.09 27.13
C HIS A 214 -5.13 -0.26 26.26
N TRP A 215 -4.93 -0.55 24.97
CA TRP A 215 -6.03 -1.03 24.13
C TRP A 215 -6.46 -2.45 24.44
N TRP A 216 -5.51 -3.32 24.77
CA TRP A 216 -5.79 -4.68 25.19
C TRP A 216 -6.74 -4.70 26.39
N ASP A 217 -6.44 -3.88 27.39
CA ASP A 217 -7.15 -3.79 28.67
C ASP A 217 -8.41 -2.91 28.63
N GLY A 218 -8.73 -2.28 27.49
CA GLY A 218 -9.88 -1.38 27.39
C GLY A 218 -9.68 -0.02 28.06
N ASN A 219 -8.43 0.40 28.24
CA ASN A 219 -8.01 1.58 28.99
C ASN A 219 -7.39 2.69 28.12
N CYS A 220 -7.72 2.75 26.83
CA CYS A 220 -7.24 3.80 25.92
C CYS A 220 -7.44 5.22 26.46
N GLY A 221 -8.51 5.46 27.24
CA GLY A 221 -8.78 6.76 27.86
C GLY A 221 -7.75 7.22 28.91
N ALA A 222 -6.89 6.32 29.40
CA ALA A 222 -5.82 6.67 30.34
C ALA A 222 -4.64 7.41 29.70
N VAL A 223 -4.54 7.42 28.37
CA VAL A 223 -3.54 8.20 27.62
C VAL A 223 -4.23 9.46 27.08
N PRO A 224 -4.23 10.58 27.82
CA PRO A 224 -4.97 11.76 27.41
C PRO A 224 -4.32 12.43 26.20
N LEU A 225 -5.13 12.76 25.20
CA LEU A 225 -4.76 13.66 24.10
C LEU A 225 -5.07 15.11 24.47
N SER A 226 -4.17 16.03 24.10
CA SER A 226 -4.38 17.47 24.11
C SER A 226 -5.57 17.84 23.22
N PRO A 227 -6.19 19.01 23.42
CA PRO A 227 -7.31 19.44 22.58
C PRO A 227 -6.97 19.47 21.08
N ALA A 228 -5.75 19.85 20.72
CA ALA A 228 -5.29 19.90 19.33
C ALA A 228 -5.11 18.50 18.74
N ALA A 229 -4.42 17.59 19.45
CA ALA A 229 -4.24 16.20 19.00
C ALA A 229 -5.57 15.45 18.90
N ARG A 230 -6.49 15.70 19.86
CA ARG A 230 -7.84 15.14 19.82
C ARG A 230 -8.63 15.63 18.61
N ALA A 231 -8.56 16.92 18.27
CA ALA A 231 -9.25 17.45 17.10
C ALA A 231 -8.76 16.78 15.81
N VAL A 232 -7.44 16.59 15.66
CA VAL A 232 -6.85 15.85 14.53
C VAL A 232 -7.36 14.40 14.52
N ALA A 233 -7.31 13.72 15.66
CA ALA A 233 -7.78 12.34 15.78
C ALA A 233 -9.26 12.18 15.39
N GLN A 234 -10.11 13.12 15.82
CA GLN A 234 -11.54 13.13 15.49
C GLN A 234 -11.80 13.31 13.99
N LEU A 235 -11.01 14.13 13.29
CA LEU A 235 -11.11 14.25 11.83
C LEU A 235 -10.76 12.94 11.11
N CYS A 236 -9.90 12.12 11.72
CA CYS A 236 -9.50 10.79 11.26
C CYS A 236 -10.32 9.66 11.92
N SER A 237 -11.44 9.97 12.56
CA SER A 237 -12.28 8.98 13.26
C SER A 237 -13.65 8.84 12.65
N TYR A 238 -14.29 7.69 12.84
CA TYR A 238 -15.74 7.58 12.84
C TYR A 238 -16.28 7.52 14.27
N PRO A 239 -17.43 8.15 14.56
CA PRO A 239 -18.17 7.83 15.77
C PRO A 239 -18.58 6.35 15.78
N CYS A 240 -18.58 5.74 16.97
CA CYS A 240 -18.93 4.33 17.09
C CYS A 240 -20.33 4.03 16.51
N GLY A 241 -20.44 3.02 15.65
CA GLY A 241 -21.68 2.61 14.99
C GLY A 241 -22.21 3.58 13.93
N SER A 242 -21.49 4.65 13.58
CA SER A 242 -21.99 5.65 12.62
C SER A 242 -22.19 5.12 11.19
N GLN A 243 -21.67 3.93 10.89
CA GLN A 243 -21.73 3.27 9.59
C GLN A 243 -22.66 2.05 9.58
N ALA A 244 -23.50 1.87 10.61
CA ALA A 244 -24.36 0.70 10.80
C ALA A 244 -25.32 0.39 9.62
N GLU A 245 -25.77 1.41 8.88
CA GLU A 245 -26.72 1.24 7.77
C GLU A 245 -26.05 0.91 6.43
N LYS A 246 -24.71 0.95 6.37
CA LYS A 246 -23.98 0.62 5.14
C LYS A 246 -23.96 -0.91 4.93
N PRO A 247 -24.09 -1.40 3.68
CA PRO A 247 -23.94 -2.82 3.39
C PRO A 247 -22.57 -3.35 3.81
N PHE A 248 -22.52 -4.62 4.23
CA PHE A 248 -21.28 -5.25 4.72
C PHE A 248 -20.16 -5.23 3.67
N ASP A 249 -20.44 -5.64 2.43
CA ASP A 249 -19.44 -5.61 1.36
C ASP A 249 -18.89 -4.21 1.14
N ASP A 250 -19.76 -3.20 1.20
CA ASP A 250 -19.38 -1.79 1.08
C ASP A 250 -18.40 -1.36 2.19
N ILE A 251 -18.58 -1.83 3.43
CA ILE A 251 -17.66 -1.56 4.54
C ILE A 251 -16.33 -2.29 4.34
N MET A 252 -16.32 -3.48 3.74
CA MET A 252 -15.12 -4.27 3.51
C MET A 252 -14.28 -3.77 2.32
N VAL A 253 -14.92 -3.24 1.28
CA VAL A 253 -14.23 -2.86 0.02
C VAL A 253 -13.99 -1.35 -0.13
N LYS A 254 -14.40 -0.52 0.83
CA LYS A 254 -14.11 0.93 0.82
C LYS A 254 -12.79 1.26 1.52
N ARG A 255 -12.14 2.32 1.06
CA ARG A 255 -10.91 2.86 1.66
C ARG A 255 -11.14 3.62 2.97
N ASP A 256 -12.35 3.63 3.49
CA ASP A 256 -12.72 4.38 4.70
C ASP A 256 -11.81 4.04 5.89
N ILE A 257 -11.37 2.79 6.05
CA ILE A 257 -10.44 2.38 7.12
C ILE A 257 -9.05 3.05 7.03
N GLU A 258 -8.59 3.43 5.84
CA GLU A 258 -7.28 4.08 5.65
C GLU A 258 -7.34 5.57 6.01
N VAL A 259 -8.51 6.20 5.82
CA VAL A 259 -8.72 7.64 6.06
C VAL A 259 -9.40 7.93 7.40
N HIS A 260 -10.13 6.95 7.94
CA HIS A 260 -10.77 6.98 9.26
C HIS A 260 -10.34 5.77 10.12
N PRO A 261 -9.03 5.53 10.34
CA PRO A 261 -8.57 4.32 11.03
C PRO A 261 -8.92 4.26 12.53
N PHE A 262 -9.40 5.38 13.09
CA PHE A 262 -9.78 5.50 14.48
C PHE A 262 -11.29 5.43 14.67
N ILE A 263 -11.74 5.01 15.87
CA ILE A 263 -13.14 5.02 16.27
C ILE A 263 -13.29 5.87 17.53
N ASP A 264 -14.18 6.87 17.50
CA ASP A 264 -14.54 7.66 18.67
C ASP A 264 -15.64 6.94 19.46
N VAL A 265 -15.28 6.44 20.63
CA VAL A 265 -16.20 5.79 21.59
C VAL A 265 -16.41 6.76 22.75
N ASP A 266 -17.52 7.50 22.69
CA ASP A 266 -17.94 8.44 23.74
C ASP A 266 -16.85 9.45 24.15
N GLY A 267 -16.04 9.92 23.20
CA GLY A 267 -14.92 10.85 23.40
C GLY A 267 -13.56 10.20 23.60
N VAL A 268 -13.49 8.86 23.64
CA VAL A 268 -12.24 8.08 23.69
C VAL A 268 -11.88 7.60 22.29
N ILE A 269 -10.71 7.99 21.80
CA ILE A 269 -10.23 7.63 20.46
C ILE A 269 -9.60 6.24 20.47
N ILE A 270 -10.17 5.28 19.75
CA ILE A 270 -9.64 3.92 19.68
C ILE A 270 -8.88 3.72 18.36
N PRO A 271 -7.61 3.27 18.36
CA PRO A 271 -6.85 2.97 17.15
C PRO A 271 -7.27 1.62 16.54
N ALA A 272 -8.54 1.50 16.16
CA ALA A 272 -9.20 0.24 15.80
C ALA A 272 -8.57 -0.46 14.59
N ALA A 273 -7.98 0.30 13.66
CA ALA A 273 -7.30 -0.19 12.47
C ALA A 273 -5.77 -0.13 12.61
N LEU A 274 -5.21 -0.57 13.75
CA LEU A 274 -3.79 -0.38 14.10
C LEU A 274 -2.79 -0.73 12.98
N GLN A 275 -3.03 -1.83 12.26
CA GLN A 275 -2.19 -2.21 11.13
C GLN A 275 -2.20 -1.16 10.01
N HIS A 276 -3.37 -0.65 9.62
CA HIS A 276 -3.50 0.41 8.62
C HIS A 276 -2.98 1.76 9.13
N ILE A 277 -3.02 2.01 10.44
CA ILE A 277 -2.35 3.17 11.03
C ILE A 277 -0.84 3.05 10.77
N PHE A 278 -0.23 1.92 11.09
CA PHE A 278 1.20 1.70 10.86
C PHE A 278 1.58 1.85 9.37
N GLU A 279 0.77 1.30 8.47
CA GLU A 279 1.02 1.38 7.03
C GLU A 279 0.77 2.78 6.45
N SER A 280 -0.31 3.46 6.88
CA SER A 280 -0.92 4.56 6.11
C SER A 280 -1.38 5.76 6.95
N TYR A 281 -0.88 5.96 8.17
CA TYR A 281 -1.18 7.17 8.98
C TYR A 281 -1.03 8.50 8.24
N HIS A 282 0.02 8.67 7.42
CA HIS A 282 0.16 9.86 6.57
C HIS A 282 -1.03 10.07 5.63
N VAL A 283 -1.67 9.01 5.12
CA VAL A 283 -2.87 9.09 4.27
C VAL A 283 -4.06 9.63 5.07
N ALA A 284 -4.28 9.13 6.29
CA ALA A 284 -5.36 9.61 7.16
C ALA A 284 -5.20 11.10 7.49
N ILE A 285 -3.98 11.51 7.88
CA ILE A 285 -3.66 12.91 8.20
C ILE A 285 -3.81 13.81 6.97
N PHE A 286 -3.31 13.38 5.81
CA PHE A 286 -3.41 14.14 4.57
C PHE A 286 -4.87 14.29 4.10
N ASP A 287 -5.67 13.23 4.19
CA ASP A 287 -7.08 13.29 3.84
C ASP A 287 -7.89 14.20 4.79
N ALA A 288 -7.63 14.13 6.10
CA ALA A 288 -8.22 15.02 7.08
C ALA A 288 -7.90 16.50 6.79
N LEU A 289 -6.64 16.80 6.47
CA LEU A 289 -6.21 18.14 6.03
C LEU A 289 -6.98 18.59 4.79
N ARG A 290 -7.01 17.75 3.75
CA ARG A 290 -7.68 18.05 2.48
C ARG A 290 -9.18 18.30 2.65
N ARG A 291 -9.88 17.44 3.40
CA ARG A 291 -11.33 17.59 3.63
C ARG A 291 -11.68 18.85 4.41
N THR A 292 -10.85 19.23 5.38
CA THR A 292 -11.15 20.31 6.32
C THR A 292 -10.64 21.66 5.81
N HIS A 293 -9.53 21.67 5.08
CA HIS A 293 -8.80 22.88 4.71
C HIS A 293 -8.42 22.96 3.23
N GLY A 294 -8.89 22.05 2.37
CA GLY A 294 -8.54 22.03 0.93
C GLY A 294 -8.96 23.27 0.13
N ASN A 295 -9.85 24.11 0.67
CA ASN A 295 -10.18 25.41 0.07
C ASN A 295 -9.13 26.50 0.34
N ASN A 296 -8.29 26.31 1.36
CA ASN A 296 -7.32 27.31 1.86
C ASN A 296 -5.87 26.82 1.77
N VAL A 297 -5.65 25.52 1.60
CA VAL A 297 -4.34 24.88 1.51
C VAL A 297 -4.27 24.16 0.18
N ASP A 298 -3.31 24.54 -0.67
CA ASP A 298 -2.98 23.75 -1.87
C ASP A 298 -2.28 22.46 -1.43
N THR A 299 -3.08 21.41 -1.26
CA THR A 299 -2.57 20.10 -0.82
C THR A 299 -1.68 19.44 -1.87
N SER A 300 -1.80 19.81 -3.15
CA SER A 300 -0.93 19.28 -4.19
C SER A 300 0.48 19.86 -4.04
N GLU A 301 0.59 21.20 -4.01
CA GLU A 301 1.87 21.89 -3.79
C GLU A 301 2.52 21.49 -2.46
N LEU A 302 1.72 21.34 -1.40
CA LEU A 302 2.22 20.85 -0.11
C LEU A 302 2.85 19.45 -0.23
N PHE A 303 2.23 18.55 -0.98
CA PHE A 303 2.77 17.19 -1.13
C PHE A 303 4.04 17.16 -1.97
N GLU A 304 4.17 18.06 -2.96
CA GLU A 304 5.43 18.27 -3.69
C GLU A 304 6.57 18.66 -2.73
N LEU A 305 6.31 19.58 -1.78
CA LEU A 305 7.28 19.96 -0.75
C LEU A 305 7.67 18.79 0.16
N VAL A 306 6.70 17.97 0.57
CA VAL A 306 6.95 16.76 1.38
C VAL A 306 7.88 15.77 0.65
N CYS A 307 7.64 15.52 -0.64
CA CYS A 307 8.49 14.65 -1.44
C CYS A 307 9.91 15.21 -1.59
N ARG A 308 10.04 16.53 -1.76
CA ARG A 308 11.35 17.21 -1.83
C ARG A 308 12.12 17.15 -0.53
N ASP A 309 11.47 17.41 0.61
CA ASP A 309 12.13 17.34 1.94
C ASP A 309 12.54 15.89 2.27
N THR A 310 11.75 14.91 1.81
CA THR A 310 12.12 13.49 1.90
C THR A 310 13.42 13.20 1.11
N LEU A 311 13.50 13.68 -0.14
CA LEU A 311 14.70 13.54 -0.99
C LEU A 311 15.90 14.31 -0.47
N ALA A 312 15.69 15.41 0.26
CA ALA A 312 16.76 16.25 0.79
C ALA A 312 17.74 15.47 1.70
N ARG A 313 17.29 14.36 2.29
CA ARG A 313 18.11 13.42 3.08
C ARG A 313 19.24 12.79 2.27
N LEU A 314 19.08 12.66 0.95
CA LEU A 314 20.07 12.08 0.05
C LEU A 314 20.99 13.15 -0.57
N PHE A 315 20.73 14.43 -0.31
CA PHE A 315 21.45 15.52 -0.95
C PHE A 315 22.91 15.58 -0.46
N THR A 316 23.79 15.88 -1.40
CA THR A 316 25.21 16.12 -1.13
C THR A 316 25.54 17.54 -1.60
N THR A 317 26.78 18.00 -1.39
CA THR A 317 27.24 19.29 -1.90
C THR A 317 27.15 19.40 -3.43
N SER A 318 27.08 18.27 -4.14
CA SER A 318 26.94 18.20 -5.60
C SER A 318 25.49 18.21 -6.08
N THR A 319 24.53 18.26 -5.16
CA THR A 319 23.10 18.27 -5.48
C THR A 319 22.58 19.70 -5.49
N ARG A 320 21.93 20.09 -6.59
CA ARG A 320 21.24 21.36 -6.72
C ARG A 320 19.74 21.10 -6.92
N LEU A 321 18.95 21.48 -5.92
CA LEU A 321 17.50 21.53 -6.04
C LEU A 321 17.11 22.82 -6.77
N PHE A 322 16.27 22.71 -7.79
CA PHE A 322 15.72 23.88 -8.47
C PHE A 322 14.50 24.43 -7.72
N PRO A 323 14.10 25.69 -8.00
CA PRO A 323 12.91 26.29 -7.40
C PRO A 323 11.62 25.51 -7.69
N ASP A 324 10.50 25.99 -7.19
CA ASP A 324 9.23 25.29 -7.25
C ASP A 324 8.62 25.45 -8.65
N ARG A 325 7.94 24.40 -9.14
CA ARG A 325 7.31 24.30 -10.47
C ARG A 325 8.19 24.72 -11.64
N MET A 326 8.58 23.72 -12.43
CA MET A 326 9.39 23.93 -13.63
C MET A 326 8.53 23.83 -14.87
N HIS A 327 8.58 24.84 -15.73
CA HIS A 327 7.92 24.79 -17.03
C HIS A 327 8.94 24.46 -18.12
N VAL A 328 8.55 23.63 -19.07
CA VAL A 328 9.35 23.33 -20.27
C VAL A 328 8.78 24.10 -21.44
N TYR A 329 9.65 24.86 -22.10
CA TYR A 329 9.33 25.58 -23.33
C TYR A 329 10.11 24.96 -24.49
N ASN A 330 9.43 24.71 -25.60
CA ASN A 330 10.09 24.26 -26.81
C ASN A 330 10.87 25.39 -27.49
N ARG A 331 11.61 25.07 -28.56
CA ARG A 331 12.38 26.05 -29.34
C ARG A 331 11.56 27.22 -29.90
N ALA A 332 10.26 27.03 -30.11
CA ALA A 332 9.36 28.09 -30.57
C ALA A 332 8.85 29.00 -29.44
N GLY A 333 9.33 28.79 -28.20
CA GLY A 333 8.90 29.58 -27.03
C GLY A 333 7.50 29.23 -26.53
N LYS A 334 6.94 28.08 -26.93
CA LYS A 334 5.64 27.58 -26.43
C LYS A 334 5.87 26.65 -25.25
N GLN A 335 5.12 26.87 -24.15
CA GLN A 335 5.09 25.93 -23.03
C GLN A 335 4.50 24.59 -23.51
N VAL A 336 5.24 23.51 -23.31
CA VAL A 336 4.88 22.15 -23.74
C VAL A 336 4.68 21.19 -22.59
N GLY A 337 5.21 21.52 -21.40
CA GLY A 337 5.07 20.68 -20.21
C GLY A 337 5.40 21.44 -18.94
N GLU A 338 5.18 20.75 -17.83
CA GLU A 338 5.50 21.18 -16.48
C GLU A 338 6.00 19.98 -15.70
N THR A 339 6.85 20.23 -14.70
CA THR A 339 7.18 19.23 -13.69
C THR A 339 7.19 19.81 -12.29
N ASP A 340 6.73 19.01 -11.34
CA ASP A 340 6.51 19.43 -9.96
C ASP A 340 7.84 19.79 -9.25
N PHE A 341 8.89 19.00 -9.51
CA PHE A 341 10.23 19.36 -9.04
C PHE A 341 11.36 18.85 -9.95
N ALA A 342 12.49 19.54 -9.90
CA ALA A 342 13.70 19.17 -10.62
C ALA A 342 14.94 19.21 -9.72
N ILE A 343 15.80 18.20 -9.84
CA ILE A 343 17.03 18.06 -9.06
C ILE A 343 18.19 17.76 -10.00
N ALA A 344 19.20 18.62 -10.01
CA ALA A 344 20.47 18.35 -10.70
C ALA A 344 21.46 17.67 -9.76
N HIS A 345 22.09 16.59 -10.23
CA HIS A 345 23.18 15.91 -9.52
C HIS A 345 24.23 15.42 -10.53
N GLY A 346 25.38 16.11 -10.57
CA GLY A 346 26.39 15.88 -11.60
C GLY A 346 25.81 16.10 -13.00
N PRO A 347 25.97 15.16 -13.95
CA PRO A 347 25.45 15.29 -15.31
C PRO A 347 23.96 14.91 -15.46
N VAL A 348 23.29 14.55 -14.35
CA VAL A 348 21.91 14.06 -14.36
C VAL A 348 20.95 15.13 -13.88
N LEU A 349 19.86 15.34 -14.63
CA LEU A 349 18.68 16.08 -14.21
C LEU A 349 17.55 15.08 -13.92
N LEU A 350 17.20 14.97 -12.64
CA LEU A 350 16.02 14.25 -12.19
C LEU A 350 14.79 15.15 -12.27
N LEU A 351 13.73 14.66 -12.88
CA LEU A 351 12.44 15.33 -13.03
C LEU A 351 11.38 14.48 -12.32
N GLY A 352 10.62 15.10 -11.44
CA GLY A 352 9.71 14.42 -10.53
C GLY A 352 8.27 14.87 -10.71
N GLU A 353 7.37 13.90 -10.87
CA GLU A 353 5.92 14.12 -10.79
C GLU A 353 5.36 13.56 -9.48
N VAL A 354 4.40 14.26 -8.89
CA VAL A 354 3.82 13.92 -7.60
C VAL A 354 2.31 13.90 -7.71
N LYS A 355 1.68 12.79 -7.30
CA LYS A 355 0.22 12.66 -7.30
C LYS A 355 -0.30 12.42 -5.88
N SER A 356 -0.91 13.48 -5.33
CA SER A 356 -1.49 13.54 -3.99
C SER A 356 -2.95 13.05 -3.89
N LYS A 357 -3.57 12.68 -5.02
CA LYS A 357 -4.99 12.33 -5.07
C LYS A 357 -5.28 11.05 -4.27
N ALA A 358 -5.64 11.18 -3.00
CA ALA A 358 -6.36 10.16 -2.25
C ALA A 358 -7.78 10.05 -2.83
N ALA A 359 -7.96 9.23 -3.87
CA ALA A 359 -9.27 9.09 -4.50
C ALA A 359 -10.23 8.37 -3.52
N PRO A 360 -11.25 9.04 -2.94
CA PRO A 360 -12.27 8.36 -2.14
C PRO A 360 -13.04 7.40 -3.05
N GLY A 361 -13.32 6.18 -2.63
CA GLY A 361 -14.13 5.24 -3.42
C GLY A 361 -13.87 3.77 -3.12
N GLN A 362 -14.58 2.91 -3.84
CA GLN A 362 -14.42 1.46 -3.79
C GLN A 362 -13.07 1.04 -4.34
N VAL A 363 -12.44 0.08 -3.66
CA VAL A 363 -11.15 -0.53 -4.02
C VAL A 363 -11.19 -1.19 -5.41
N LEU A 364 -12.35 -1.71 -5.82
CA LEU A 364 -12.58 -2.31 -7.14
C LEU A 364 -12.39 -1.30 -8.30
N MET A 365 -12.49 0.00 -8.03
CA MET A 365 -12.24 1.05 -9.03
C MET A 365 -10.75 1.43 -9.15
N ASN A 366 -9.86 0.83 -8.35
CA ASN A 366 -8.44 1.18 -8.33
C ASN A 366 -7.75 0.87 -9.66
N GLY A 367 -8.08 -0.21 -10.37
CA GLY A 367 -7.48 -0.50 -11.68
C GLY A 367 -7.75 0.60 -12.72
N LYS A 368 -8.98 1.11 -12.78
CA LYS A 368 -9.34 2.23 -13.66
C LYS A 368 -8.62 3.53 -13.24
N ARG A 369 -8.65 3.86 -11.95
CA ARG A 369 -8.01 5.07 -11.41
C ARG A 369 -6.49 5.05 -11.54
N PHE A 370 -5.88 3.89 -11.34
CA PHE A 370 -4.47 3.64 -11.58
C PHE A 370 -4.15 3.96 -13.04
N ASN A 371 -4.86 3.33 -13.98
CA ASN A 371 -4.62 3.56 -15.40
C ASN A 371 -4.79 5.03 -15.76
N ASP A 372 -5.86 5.70 -15.30
CA ASP A 372 -6.09 7.11 -15.60
C ASP A 372 -4.95 8.00 -15.08
N GLN A 373 -4.52 7.83 -13.83
CA GLN A 373 -3.52 8.72 -13.20
C GLN A 373 -2.08 8.39 -13.59
N ILE A 374 -1.73 7.10 -13.67
CA ILE A 374 -0.39 6.66 -14.01
C ILE A 374 -0.10 6.89 -15.49
N THR A 375 -1.07 6.66 -16.38
CA THR A 375 -0.90 7.02 -17.80
C THR A 375 -0.69 8.52 -17.96
N GLU A 376 -1.48 9.37 -17.31
CA GLU A 376 -1.30 10.83 -17.36
C GLU A 376 0.08 11.25 -16.86
N THR A 377 0.55 10.65 -15.75
CA THR A 377 1.87 10.93 -15.17
C THR A 377 3.01 10.54 -16.11
N ILE A 378 2.92 9.36 -16.74
CA ILE A 378 3.90 8.90 -17.73
C ILE A 378 3.90 9.85 -18.95
N GLU A 379 2.72 10.26 -19.42
CA GLU A 379 2.58 11.21 -20.54
C GLU A 379 3.22 12.57 -20.25
N GLN A 380 3.03 13.08 -19.03
CA GLN A 380 3.65 14.33 -18.56
C GLN A 380 5.18 14.24 -18.53
N LEU A 381 5.72 13.21 -17.88
CA LEU A 381 7.18 12.99 -17.79
C LEU A 381 7.82 12.76 -19.16
N ASP A 382 7.21 11.92 -20.00
CA ASP A 382 7.69 11.62 -21.36
C ASP A 382 7.77 12.88 -22.20
N THR A 383 6.70 13.70 -22.19
CA THR A 383 6.65 14.98 -22.91
C THR A 383 7.77 15.91 -22.45
N VAL A 384 7.96 16.05 -21.13
CA VAL A 384 8.99 16.92 -20.54
C VAL A 384 10.40 16.45 -20.91
N ILE A 385 10.68 15.15 -20.74
CA ILE A 385 12.00 14.57 -20.97
C ILE A 385 12.36 14.58 -22.45
N ASP A 386 11.45 14.19 -23.33
CA ASP A 386 11.68 14.19 -24.77
C ASP A 386 11.96 15.61 -25.28
N ASN A 387 11.24 16.61 -24.78
CA ASN A 387 11.50 18.00 -25.18
C ASN A 387 12.89 18.48 -24.73
N LEU A 388 13.30 18.18 -23.50
CA LEU A 388 14.61 18.58 -22.96
C LEU A 388 15.77 17.81 -23.60
N ALA A 389 15.60 16.51 -23.85
CA ALA A 389 16.65 15.65 -24.36
C ALA A 389 16.82 15.74 -25.89
N ASN A 390 15.71 15.85 -26.63
CA ASN A 390 15.71 15.63 -28.08
C ASN A 390 15.25 16.86 -28.91
N HIS A 391 14.64 17.87 -28.28
CA HIS A 391 14.01 18.98 -29.01
C HIS A 391 14.48 20.38 -28.58
N GLU A 392 15.68 20.49 -28.01
CA GLU A 392 16.28 21.76 -27.57
C GLU A 392 15.34 22.55 -26.62
N GLY A 393 14.56 21.83 -25.81
CA GLY A 393 13.68 22.41 -24.83
C GLY A 393 14.45 23.19 -23.76
N THR A 394 13.84 24.25 -23.26
CA THR A 394 14.40 25.08 -22.19
C THR A 394 13.57 24.91 -20.93
N LEU A 395 14.25 24.71 -19.80
CA LEU A 395 13.64 24.66 -18.49
C LEU A 395 13.55 26.09 -17.93
N VAL A 396 12.37 26.48 -17.46
CA VAL A 396 12.09 27.82 -16.97
C VAL A 396 11.39 27.74 -15.61
N SER A 397 11.83 28.57 -14.67
CA SER A 397 11.21 28.72 -13.35
C SER A 397 11.04 30.19 -13.03
N ASN A 398 9.87 30.57 -12.53
CA ASN A 398 9.56 31.95 -12.17
C ASN A 398 9.91 32.97 -13.28
N GLY A 399 9.71 32.57 -14.55
CA GLY A 399 10.03 33.41 -15.72
C GLY A 399 11.51 33.48 -16.10
N HIS A 400 12.40 32.77 -15.40
CA HIS A 400 13.84 32.73 -15.68
C HIS A 400 14.27 31.36 -16.20
N THR A 401 15.09 31.36 -17.26
CA THR A 401 15.71 30.13 -17.75
C THR A 401 16.62 29.54 -16.69
N VAL A 402 16.41 28.25 -16.43
CA VAL A 402 17.23 27.45 -15.52
C VAL A 402 18.48 27.02 -16.26
N ASP A 403 19.64 27.27 -15.65
CA ASP A 403 20.91 26.83 -16.21
C ASP A 403 21.04 25.30 -16.15
N THR A 404 20.94 24.63 -17.29
CA THR A 404 21.16 23.20 -17.46
C THR A 404 22.53 22.86 -18.05
N THR A 405 23.47 23.80 -18.05
CA THR A 405 24.84 23.57 -18.56
C THR A 405 25.49 22.40 -17.80
N GLY A 406 26.05 21.45 -18.54
CA GLY A 406 26.68 20.25 -17.98
C GLY A 406 25.73 19.08 -17.68
N ILE A 407 24.42 19.26 -17.87
CA ILE A 407 23.46 18.15 -17.85
C ILE A 407 23.51 17.43 -19.20
N SER A 408 23.67 16.11 -19.16
CA SER A 408 23.67 15.24 -20.34
C SER A 408 22.67 14.09 -20.23
N THR A 409 22.03 13.92 -19.08
CA THR A 409 21.10 12.81 -18.83
C THR A 409 19.86 13.32 -18.11
N TYR A 410 18.69 12.95 -18.61
CA TYR A 410 17.40 13.30 -18.03
C TYR A 410 16.72 12.03 -17.55
N LEU A 411 16.26 12.01 -16.31
CA LEU A 411 15.61 10.85 -15.71
C LEU A 411 14.32 11.27 -15.02
N GLY A 412 13.22 10.61 -15.38
CA GLY A 412 11.90 10.83 -14.80
C GLY A 412 11.58 9.82 -13.71
N PHE A 413 10.89 10.26 -12.67
CA PHE A 413 10.22 9.38 -11.74
C PHE A 413 8.96 10.05 -11.18
N ALA A 414 8.06 9.24 -10.65
CA ALA A 414 6.86 9.74 -10.00
C ALA A 414 6.73 9.24 -8.56
N VAL A 415 6.07 10.04 -7.73
CA VAL A 415 5.72 9.71 -6.36
C VAL A 415 4.21 9.80 -6.18
N VAL A 416 3.63 8.75 -5.64
CA VAL A 416 2.19 8.68 -5.37
C VAL A 416 1.94 8.58 -3.88
N LEU A 417 0.83 9.15 -3.42
CA LEU A 417 0.47 9.08 -2.00
C LEU A 417 0.21 7.63 -1.53
N HIS A 418 -0.24 6.73 -2.41
CA HIS A 418 -0.55 5.34 -2.07
C HIS A 418 -0.35 4.37 -3.27
N ASP A 419 -0.31 3.05 -3.02
CA ASP A 419 0.05 1.99 -4.00
C ASP A 419 -0.95 1.72 -5.15
N TYR A 420 -2.14 2.30 -5.14
CA TYR A 420 -3.26 1.92 -6.03
C TYR A 420 -3.55 0.40 -6.11
N GLY A 421 -3.39 -0.34 -5.01
CA GLY A 421 -3.56 -1.79 -5.07
C GLY A 421 -2.42 -2.49 -5.82
N GLY A 422 -1.19 -2.02 -5.61
CA GLY A 422 0.03 -2.74 -5.96
C GLY A 422 0.46 -2.70 -7.43
N GLY A 423 -0.32 -2.05 -8.31
CA GLY A 423 -0.03 -1.97 -9.74
C GLY A 423 1.36 -1.38 -10.09
N ILE A 424 1.95 -0.59 -9.20
CA ILE A 424 3.28 0.04 -9.39
C ILE A 424 4.47 -0.95 -9.30
N TRP A 425 4.25 -2.19 -8.87
CA TRP A 425 5.28 -3.25 -8.81
C TRP A 425 5.07 -4.37 -9.83
N ASN A 426 4.05 -4.24 -10.68
CA ASN A 426 3.72 -5.22 -11.71
C ASN A 426 4.05 -4.66 -13.10
N SER A 427 5.01 -5.27 -13.78
CA SER A 427 5.42 -4.86 -15.13
C SER A 427 4.27 -4.90 -16.14
N ALA A 428 3.41 -5.92 -16.12
CA ALA A 428 2.33 -6.05 -17.10
C ALA A 428 1.34 -4.87 -16.99
N VAL A 429 0.99 -4.51 -15.75
CA VAL A 429 0.12 -3.38 -15.45
C VAL A 429 0.77 -2.05 -15.87
N LEU A 430 2.06 -1.86 -15.57
CA LEU A 430 2.79 -0.66 -16.00
C LEU A 430 2.99 -0.56 -17.51
N HIS A 431 3.26 -1.67 -18.20
CA HIS A 431 3.36 -1.69 -19.66
C HIS A 431 2.05 -1.32 -20.32
N GLN A 432 0.91 -1.78 -19.78
CA GLN A 432 -0.41 -1.35 -20.24
C GLN A 432 -0.60 0.16 -20.08
N ALA A 433 -0.25 0.71 -18.91
CA ALA A 433 -0.36 2.14 -18.63
C ALA A 433 0.57 3.00 -19.52
N ARG A 434 1.74 2.48 -19.89
CA ARG A 434 2.73 3.18 -20.75
C ARG A 434 2.27 3.33 -22.20
N LYS A 435 1.45 2.39 -22.72
CA LYS A 435 0.99 2.39 -24.13
C LYS A 435 2.15 2.52 -25.15
N GLY A 436 3.28 1.85 -24.87
CA GLY A 436 4.46 1.85 -25.73
C GLY A 436 5.46 3.00 -25.51
N ARG A 437 5.22 3.89 -24.52
CA ARG A 437 6.15 4.94 -24.12
C ARG A 437 7.30 4.42 -23.26
N PRO A 438 8.41 5.17 -23.14
CA PRO A 438 9.45 4.90 -22.15
C PRO A 438 8.86 4.74 -20.75
N GLY A 439 9.45 3.86 -19.96
CA GLY A 439 9.01 3.68 -18.60
C GLY A 439 9.70 4.62 -17.62
N PHE A 440 8.98 4.96 -16.56
CA PHE A 440 9.50 5.69 -15.41
C PHE A 440 9.31 4.88 -14.13
N ALA A 441 10.21 5.10 -13.17
CA ALA A 441 10.05 4.59 -11.83
C ALA A 441 8.89 5.32 -11.13
N ILE A 442 7.99 4.57 -10.52
CA ILE A 442 6.84 5.12 -9.78
C ILE A 442 6.90 4.54 -8.38
N LEU A 443 7.01 5.41 -7.37
CA LEU A 443 7.20 5.06 -5.97
C LEU A 443 6.03 5.54 -5.12
N ARG A 444 5.70 4.85 -4.03
CA ARG A 444 4.84 5.43 -3.00
C ARG A 444 5.65 6.40 -2.15
N ALA A 445 4.97 7.32 -1.47
CA ALA A 445 5.61 8.21 -0.51
C ALA A 445 6.40 7.45 0.57
N THR A 446 5.84 6.36 1.10
CA THR A 446 6.51 5.50 2.09
C THR A 446 7.72 4.79 1.52
N ASP A 447 7.67 4.39 0.25
CA ASP A 447 8.80 3.76 -0.45
C ASP A 447 9.92 4.77 -0.68
N LEU A 448 9.57 6.01 -1.05
CA LEU A 448 10.54 7.10 -1.15
C LEU A 448 11.23 7.36 0.19
N MET A 449 10.47 7.36 1.29
CA MET A 449 11.01 7.52 2.64
C MET A 449 11.93 6.35 3.01
N LEU A 450 11.54 5.11 2.72
CA LEU A 450 12.38 3.92 2.88
C LEU A 450 13.71 4.08 2.12
N LEU A 451 13.65 4.48 0.85
CA LEU A 451 14.83 4.69 0.02
C LEU A 451 15.72 5.81 0.56
N ALA A 452 15.13 6.93 1.00
CA ALA A 452 15.85 8.07 1.56
C ALA A 452 16.60 7.76 2.86
N HIS A 453 16.15 6.77 3.64
CA HIS A 453 16.85 6.28 4.84
C HIS A 453 17.84 5.14 4.56
N THR A 454 17.67 4.43 3.44
CA THR A 454 18.47 3.24 3.12
C THR A 454 19.63 3.56 2.19
N LEU A 455 19.42 4.36 1.16
CA LEU A 455 20.44 4.71 0.19
C LEU A 455 21.41 5.75 0.75
N ARG A 456 22.65 5.74 0.25
CA ARG A 456 23.73 6.57 0.76
C ARG A 456 23.58 8.04 0.38
N ASP A 457 23.20 8.27 -0.87
CA ASP A 457 23.18 9.60 -1.49
C ASP A 457 22.37 9.59 -2.80
N MET A 458 22.27 10.77 -3.44
CA MET A 458 21.62 10.93 -4.74
C MET A 458 22.24 10.10 -5.86
N SER A 459 23.55 9.82 -5.84
CA SER A 459 24.18 8.98 -6.86
C SER A 459 23.65 7.56 -6.80
N GLU A 460 23.56 6.99 -5.58
CA GLU A 460 23.00 5.65 -5.40
C GLU A 460 21.49 5.62 -5.66
N PHE A 461 20.75 6.68 -5.33
CA PHE A 461 19.33 6.79 -5.67
C PHE A 461 19.09 6.81 -7.19
N ILE A 462 19.90 7.54 -7.96
CA ILE A 462 19.82 7.51 -9.43
C ILE A 462 20.09 6.11 -9.97
N GLU A 463 21.10 5.41 -9.44
CA GLU A 463 21.39 4.03 -9.86
C GLU A 463 20.27 3.05 -9.46
N TYR A 464 19.63 3.26 -8.32
CA TYR A 464 18.46 2.50 -7.90
C TYR A 464 17.28 2.74 -8.84
N LEU A 465 16.96 3.99 -9.19
CA LEU A 465 15.86 4.30 -10.11
C LEU A 465 16.07 3.64 -11.47
N LYS A 466 17.30 3.65 -12.01
CA LYS A 466 17.65 2.93 -13.24
C LYS A 466 17.46 1.42 -13.08
N PHE A 467 17.94 0.84 -11.98
CA PHE A 467 17.76 -0.59 -11.68
C PHE A 467 16.28 -0.98 -11.62
N ARG A 468 15.47 -0.20 -10.89
CA ARG A 468 14.03 -0.41 -10.77
C ARG A 468 13.33 -0.31 -12.13
N GLN A 469 13.73 0.68 -12.92
CA GLN A 469 13.18 0.90 -14.26
C GLN A 469 13.50 -0.29 -15.18
N GLU A 470 14.77 -0.72 -15.21
CA GLU A 470 15.21 -1.92 -15.95
C GLU A 470 14.45 -3.17 -15.49
N PHE A 471 14.27 -3.36 -14.18
CA PHE A 471 13.52 -4.49 -13.64
C PHE A 471 12.08 -4.53 -14.19
N ILE A 472 11.38 -3.39 -14.18
CA ILE A 472 10.02 -3.30 -14.72
C ILE A 472 10.00 -3.52 -16.23
N ASP A 473 10.97 -2.98 -16.97
CA ASP A 473 11.05 -3.13 -18.44
C ASP A 473 11.29 -4.58 -18.87
N HIS A 474 11.91 -5.39 -18.01
CA HIS A 474 12.23 -6.79 -18.25
C HIS A 474 11.23 -7.73 -17.55
N THR A 475 9.94 -7.42 -17.68
CA THR A 475 8.82 -8.24 -17.15
C THR A 475 8.94 -8.57 -15.65
N GLY A 476 9.53 -7.67 -14.87
CA GLY A 476 9.71 -7.83 -13.43
C GLY A 476 8.41 -7.71 -12.64
N MET A 477 8.22 -8.60 -11.67
CA MET A 477 7.13 -8.52 -10.71
C MET A 477 7.61 -8.74 -9.28
N SER A 478 7.08 -7.93 -8.36
CA SER A 478 7.39 -7.94 -6.94
C SER A 478 6.13 -7.60 -6.12
N THR A 479 6.12 -8.01 -4.85
CA THR A 479 5.02 -7.71 -3.93
C THR A 479 5.14 -6.34 -3.26
N ASP A 480 6.36 -5.83 -3.08
CA ASP A 480 6.62 -4.56 -2.43
C ASP A 480 8.02 -4.00 -2.79
N GLU A 481 8.22 -2.69 -2.61
CA GLU A 481 9.47 -2.01 -2.97
C GLU A 481 10.68 -2.54 -2.17
N ILE A 482 10.46 -3.05 -0.95
CA ILE A 482 11.53 -3.63 -0.13
C ILE A 482 12.19 -4.83 -0.83
N ASP A 483 11.46 -5.59 -1.66
CA ASP A 483 12.00 -6.76 -2.35
C ASP A 483 12.98 -6.31 -3.45
N ILE A 484 12.60 -5.25 -4.18
CA ILE A 484 13.41 -4.63 -5.23
C ILE A 484 14.66 -4.01 -4.61
N LEU A 485 14.49 -3.26 -3.51
CA LEU A 485 15.59 -2.63 -2.77
C LEU A 485 16.57 -3.66 -2.20
N ALA A 486 16.08 -4.71 -1.55
CA ALA A 486 16.94 -5.77 -1.03
C ALA A 486 17.73 -6.45 -2.17
N THR A 487 17.09 -6.70 -3.30
CA THR A 487 17.76 -7.28 -4.49
C THR A 487 18.83 -6.35 -5.05
N PHE A 488 18.58 -5.04 -5.09
CA PHE A 488 19.56 -4.03 -5.50
C PHE A 488 20.79 -4.01 -4.59
N LEU A 489 20.57 -4.09 -3.27
CA LEU A 489 21.64 -4.07 -2.27
C LEU A 489 22.42 -5.39 -2.18
N GLU A 490 21.81 -6.53 -2.50
CA GLU A 490 22.48 -7.84 -2.56
C GLU A 490 23.53 -7.89 -3.67
N ASP A 491 23.10 -7.76 -4.94
CA ASP A 491 23.97 -7.89 -6.11
C ASP A 491 23.27 -7.38 -7.38
N SER A 492 23.03 -6.06 -7.45
CA SER A 492 22.36 -5.43 -8.61
C SER A 492 23.04 -5.73 -9.95
N ARG A 493 24.39 -5.82 -9.99
CA ARG A 493 25.13 -6.10 -11.23
C ARG A 493 24.83 -7.49 -11.78
N ARG A 494 24.89 -8.51 -10.93
CA ARG A 494 24.56 -9.88 -11.34
C ARG A 494 23.07 -10.02 -11.67
N PHE A 495 22.20 -9.28 -10.97
CA PHE A 495 20.78 -9.28 -11.29
C PHE A 495 20.51 -8.66 -12.66
N ARG A 496 21.10 -7.49 -12.97
CA ARG A 496 21.01 -6.85 -14.31
C ARG A 496 21.47 -7.79 -15.42
N HIS A 497 22.60 -8.48 -15.24
CA HIS A 497 23.08 -9.46 -16.21
C HIS A 497 22.12 -10.64 -16.39
N ARG A 498 21.39 -11.04 -15.34
CA ARG A 498 20.33 -12.07 -15.47
C ARG A 498 19.14 -11.53 -16.25
N LEU A 499 18.65 -10.33 -15.92
CA LEU A 499 17.54 -9.68 -16.62
C LEU A 499 17.81 -9.55 -18.12
N SER A 500 19.01 -9.10 -18.50
CA SER A 500 19.37 -8.94 -19.92
C SER A 500 19.36 -10.27 -20.68
N ASN A 501 19.71 -11.38 -20.02
CA ASN A 501 19.73 -12.70 -20.65
C ASN A 501 18.32 -13.32 -20.76
N THR A 502 17.36 -12.84 -19.96
CA THR A 502 15.98 -13.30 -19.98
C THR A 502 15.06 -12.39 -20.80
N ALA A 503 15.52 -11.19 -21.17
CA ALA A 503 14.77 -10.16 -21.90
C ALA A 503 14.09 -10.67 -23.17
N ASP A 504 14.81 -11.51 -23.92
CA ASP A 504 14.37 -12.00 -25.23
C ASP A 504 13.47 -13.26 -25.15
N ILE A 505 13.23 -13.78 -23.93
CA ILE A 505 12.44 -14.99 -23.73
C ILE A 505 10.97 -14.59 -23.56
N THR A 506 10.21 -14.67 -24.65
CA THR A 506 8.77 -14.37 -24.66
C THR A 506 8.01 -15.18 -23.61
N GLY A 507 7.27 -14.48 -22.75
CA GLY A 507 6.40 -15.10 -21.73
C GLY A 507 7.09 -15.41 -20.40
N LEU A 508 8.40 -15.15 -20.25
CA LEU A 508 9.08 -15.30 -18.97
C LEU A 508 8.87 -14.04 -18.11
N THR A 509 8.34 -14.21 -16.90
CA THR A 509 8.19 -13.12 -15.90
C THR A 509 9.27 -13.27 -14.84
N THR A 510 10.00 -12.20 -14.53
CA THR A 510 11.02 -12.24 -13.47
C THR A 510 10.40 -11.93 -12.11
N LEU A 511 10.18 -12.98 -11.32
CA LEU A 511 9.58 -12.86 -9.99
C LEU A 511 10.65 -12.60 -8.92
N LEU A 512 10.49 -11.53 -8.15
CA LEU A 512 11.21 -11.37 -6.89
C LEU A 512 10.47 -12.08 -5.76
N ARG A 513 11.19 -12.91 -5.00
CA ARG A 513 10.61 -13.54 -3.81
C ARG A 513 10.36 -12.47 -2.74
N PRO A 514 9.18 -12.45 -2.11
CA PRO A 514 8.88 -11.54 -1.02
C PRO A 514 9.87 -11.68 0.13
N ARG A 515 10.20 -10.57 0.78
CA ARG A 515 11.00 -10.55 2.01
C ARG A 515 10.14 -10.81 3.25
N ASP A 516 10.63 -11.68 4.12
CA ASP A 516 10.05 -11.89 5.44
C ASP A 516 10.61 -10.85 6.41
N VAL A 517 9.82 -9.82 6.68
CA VAL A 517 10.21 -8.70 7.55
C VAL A 517 9.55 -8.88 8.91
N ASP A 518 10.38 -8.92 9.96
CA ASP A 518 9.90 -9.07 11.33
C ASP A 518 8.93 -7.92 11.70
N LYS A 519 7.80 -8.27 12.34
CA LYS A 519 6.80 -7.29 12.79
C LYS A 519 7.37 -6.23 13.73
N THR A 520 8.40 -6.54 14.52
CA THR A 520 9.09 -5.58 15.37
C THR A 520 9.81 -4.50 14.56
N LEU A 521 10.34 -4.83 13.37
CA LEU A 521 10.94 -3.86 12.46
C LEU A 521 9.86 -3.02 11.78
N LEU A 522 8.77 -3.66 11.32
CA LEU A 522 7.65 -2.95 10.69
C LEU A 522 6.98 -1.97 11.65
N ASN A 523 6.80 -2.36 12.92
CA ASN A 523 6.12 -1.55 13.93
C ASN A 523 7.07 -0.60 14.69
N SER A 524 8.35 -0.52 14.30
CA SER A 524 9.31 0.37 14.96
C SER A 524 8.86 1.83 14.83
N PRO A 525 8.73 2.58 15.93
CA PRO A 525 8.31 3.99 15.90
C PRO A 525 9.42 4.93 15.42
N THR A 526 10.67 4.46 15.44
CA THR A 526 11.84 5.24 15.06
C THR A 526 12.51 4.68 13.82
N PRO A 527 13.04 5.55 12.95
CA PRO A 527 13.86 5.13 11.83
C PRO A 527 15.15 4.45 12.29
N PRO A 528 15.82 3.70 11.39
CA PRO A 528 17.13 3.12 11.68
C PRO A 528 18.17 4.20 12.03
N ALA A 529 18.87 4.03 13.16
CA ALA A 529 19.87 5.00 13.64
C ALA A 529 21.17 5.03 12.80
N SER A 530 21.51 3.92 12.14
CA SER A 530 22.73 3.79 11.33
C SER A 530 22.40 3.23 9.95
N SER A 531 22.60 4.06 8.92
CA SER A 531 22.39 3.68 7.51
C SER A 531 23.18 2.41 7.13
N GLY A 532 24.45 2.28 7.56
CA GLY A 532 25.29 1.11 7.21
C GLY A 532 24.72 -0.24 7.72
N GLN A 533 24.39 -0.30 9.01
CA GLN A 533 23.73 -1.47 9.62
C GLN A 533 22.38 -1.76 8.98
N TRP A 534 21.55 -0.73 8.77
CA TRP A 534 20.23 -0.87 8.17
C TRP A 534 20.29 -1.44 6.75
N ARG A 535 21.21 -0.96 5.93
CA ARG A 535 21.43 -1.50 4.58
C ARG A 535 21.78 -2.98 4.60
N ALA A 536 22.64 -3.38 5.54
CA ALA A 536 22.98 -4.79 5.72
C ALA A 536 21.76 -5.60 6.18
N THR A 537 20.91 -5.06 7.06
CA THR A 537 19.63 -5.69 7.44
C THR A 537 18.75 -5.89 6.20
N VAL A 538 18.50 -4.85 5.41
CA VAL A 538 17.64 -4.93 4.21
C VAL A 538 18.19 -5.94 3.19
N ALA A 539 19.49 -5.90 2.91
CA ALA A 539 20.12 -6.83 1.96
C ALA A 539 20.04 -8.30 2.42
N ASN A 540 20.01 -8.55 3.73
CA ASN A 540 20.00 -9.90 4.30
C ASN A 540 18.61 -10.33 4.80
N LEU A 541 17.55 -9.59 4.45
CA LEU A 541 16.19 -10.00 4.81
C LEU A 541 15.89 -11.40 4.23
N PRO A 542 15.42 -12.34 5.05
CA PRO A 542 15.09 -13.68 4.58
C PRO A 542 14.03 -13.62 3.49
N LYS A 543 14.12 -14.54 2.53
CA LYS A 543 13.11 -14.71 1.48
C LYS A 543 12.07 -15.68 2.01
N VAL A 544 10.79 -15.41 1.79
CA VAL A 544 9.73 -16.34 2.21
C VAL A 544 9.92 -17.70 1.51
N GLY A 545 9.87 -18.79 2.29
CA GLY A 545 10.01 -20.16 1.80
C GLY A 545 11.45 -20.58 1.44
N GLY A 546 12.47 -19.88 1.96
CA GLY A 546 13.89 -20.12 1.70
C GLY A 546 14.68 -20.57 2.92
#